data_AF-A0A920B2G6-F1
#
_entry.id   AF-A0A920B2G6-F1
#
_cell.length_a   1.000
_cell.length_b   1.000
_cell.length_c   1.000
_cell.angle_alpha   90.00
_cell.angle_beta   90.00
_cell.angle_gamma   90.00
#
_symmetry.space_group_name_H-M   'P 1'
#
loop_
_entity.id
_entity.type
_entity.pdbx_description
1 polymer ?
#
loop_
_entity_poly.entity_id
_entity_poly.type
_entity_poly.pdbx_seq_one_letter_code
_entity_poly.pdbx_strand_id
1 'polypeptide(L)' 'MRDEPGSPDCRLVIDAKRSLEDVLRLIADLPHTDHMRRQLLSVYNQLEGMHDLKRSGGANVSFRSADWSSSAKS' A
#
# COMPACT_ATOMS: atom_id res chain seq x y z
N MET A 1 19.15 3.94 17.94
CA MET A 1 18.11 3.39 17.06
C MET A 1 18.21 4.16 15.77
N ARG A 2 18.92 3.60 14.78
CA ARG A 2 19.09 4.25 13.48
C ARG A 2 17.88 3.86 12.66
N ASP A 3 16.90 4.76 12.57
CA ASP A 3 15.88 4.71 11.55
C ASP A 3 16.59 4.67 10.20
N GLU A 4 16.71 3.48 9.60
CA GLU A 4 17.10 3.37 8.21
C GLU A 4 16.04 4.15 7.43
N PRO A 5 16.43 5.23 6.73
CA PRO A 5 15.49 6.09 6.03
C PRO A 5 14.73 5.20 5.06
N GLY A 6 13.41 5.07 5.30
CA GLY A 6 12.54 4.02 4.79
C GLY A 6 12.99 3.47 3.43
N SER A 7 13.26 2.17 3.42
CA SER A 7 13.59 1.38 2.23
C SER A 7 12.85 1.92 1.00
N PRO A 8 13.50 2.04 -0.17
CA PRO A 8 12.91 2.63 -1.38
C PRO A 8 11.53 2.04 -1.74
N ASP A 9 11.32 0.78 -1.38
CA ASP A 9 10.05 0.08 -1.48
C ASP A 9 8.92 0.69 -0.61
N CYS A 10 9.21 1.12 0.62
CA CYS A 10 8.24 1.81 1.47
C CYS A 10 7.85 3.17 0.87
N ARG A 11 8.80 3.89 0.27
CA ARG A 11 8.52 5.16 -0.41
C ARG A 11 7.56 4.95 -1.59
N LEU A 12 7.79 3.92 -2.39
CA LEU A 12 6.90 3.58 -3.51
C LEU A 12 5.46 3.31 -3.05
N VAL A 13 5.28 2.56 -1.96
CA VAL A 13 3.93 2.30 -1.40
C VAL A 13 3.29 3.56 -0.83
N ILE A 14 4.07 4.42 -0.16
CA ILE A 14 3.58 5.72 0.34
C ILE A 14 3.12 6.61 -0.82
N ASP A 15 3.89 6.70 -1.89
CA ASP A 15 3.56 7.52 -3.06
C ASP A 15 2.33 6.99 -3.81
N ALA A 16 2.20 5.66 -3.91
CA ALA A 16 1.03 5.02 -4.50
C ALA A 16 -0.24 5.30 -3.68
N LYS A 17 -0.18 5.21 -2.35
CA LYS A 17 -1.29 5.54 -1.45
C LYS A 17 -1.72 6.99 -1.59
N ARG A 18 -0.77 7.94 -1.62
CA ARG A 18 -1.07 9.37 -1.83
C ARG A 18 -1.77 9.62 -3.15
N SER A 19 -1.31 8.98 -4.23
CA SER A 19 -1.94 9.09 -5.54
C SER A 19 -3.39 8.58 -5.52
N LEU A 20 -3.66 7.48 -4.81
CA LEU A 20 -5.02 6.97 -4.65
C LEU A 20 -5.92 7.90 -3.83
N GLU A 21 -5.40 8.51 -2.77
CA GLU A 21 -6.16 9.51 -1.99
C GLU A 21 -6.55 10.70 -2.86
N ASP A 22 -5.65 11.20 -3.70
CA ASP A 22 -5.93 12.31 -4.61
C ASP A 22 -7.02 11.93 -5.63
N VAL A 23 -6.93 10.75 -6.23
CA VAL A 23 -7.97 10.23 -7.14
C VAL A 23 -9.30 10.07 -6.41
N LEU A 24 -9.30 9.48 -5.22
CA LEU A 24 -10.50 9.29 -4.39
C LEU A 24 -11.19 10.63 -4.09
N ARG A 25 -10.43 11.69 -3.81
CA ARG A 25 -10.96 13.05 -3.62
C ARG A 25 -11.54 13.60 -4.93
N LEU A 26 -10.82 13.48 -6.05
CA LEU A 26 -11.28 13.99 -7.35
C LEU A 26 -12.59 13.36 -7.81
N ILE A 27 -12.78 12.06 -7.57
CA ILE A 27 -13.99 11.35 -8.02
C ILE A 27 -15.14 11.42 -7.02
N ALA A 28 -14.93 11.93 -5.80
CA ALA A 28 -15.95 11.99 -4.76
C ALA A 28 -17.12 12.92 -5.14
N ASP A 29 -16.84 13.95 -5.94
CA ASP A 29 -17.84 14.93 -6.40
C ASP A 29 -18.53 14.51 -7.71
N LEU A 30 -18.08 13.40 -8.33
CA LEU A 30 -18.66 12.90 -9.56
C LEU A 30 -19.87 11.99 -9.29
N PRO A 31 -21.00 12.16 -10.00
CA PRO A 31 -22.14 11.27 -9.85
C PRO A 31 -21.81 9.85 -10.36
N HIS A 32 -22.42 8.84 -9.73
CA HIS A 32 -22.31 7.43 -10.10
C HIS A 32 -20.91 6.79 -9.96
N THR A 33 -19.99 7.37 -9.18
CA THR A 33 -18.62 6.84 -8.98
C THR A 33 -18.46 5.96 -7.73
N ASP A 34 -19.52 5.68 -6.97
CA ASP A 34 -19.45 4.91 -5.71
C ASP A 34 -18.77 3.54 -5.85
N HIS A 35 -18.99 2.86 -6.98
CA HIS A 35 -18.35 1.57 -7.24
C HIS A 35 -16.84 1.74 -7.48
N MET A 36 -16.41 2.74 -8.25
CA MET A 36 -15.00 3.06 -8.47
C MET A 36 -14.32 3.43 -7.15
N ARG A 37 -14.98 4.25 -6.32
CA ARG A 37 -14.48 4.65 -5.00
C ARG A 37 -14.24 3.44 -4.09
N ARG A 38 -15.16 2.47 -4.06
CA ARG A 38 -14.99 1.22 -3.31
C ARG A 38 -13.83 0.37 -3.83
N GLN A 39 -13.66 0.29 -5.15
CA GLN A 39 -12.55 -0.45 -5.76
C GLN A 39 -11.20 0.19 -5.41
N LEU A 40 -11.08 1.51 -5.55
CA LEU A 40 -9.86 2.25 -5.21
C LEU A 40 -9.53 2.16 -3.72
N LEU A 41 -10.54 2.23 -2.85
CA LEU A 41 -10.34 2.03 -1.41
C LEU A 41 -9.85 0.62 -1.07
N SER A 42 -10.34 -0.40 -1.78
CA SER A 42 -9.83 -1.77 -1.64
C SER A 42 -8.34 -1.86 -2.01
N VAL A 43 -7.93 -1.22 -3.13
CA VAL A 43 -6.52 -1.17 -3.52
C VAL A 43 -5.68 -0.40 -2.49
N TYR A 44 -6.17 0.73 -1.99
CA TYR A 44 -5.50 1.50 -0.93
C TYR A 44 -5.25 0.64 0.32
N ASN A 45 -6.26 -0.11 0.78
CA ASN A 45 -6.14 -0.98 1.95
C ASN A 45 -5.16 -2.13 1.72
N GLN A 46 -5.08 -2.67 0.50
CA GLN A 46 -4.09 -3.69 0.15
C GLN A 46 -2.66 -3.13 0.22
N LEU A 47 -2.45 -1.91 -0.30
CA LEU A 47 -1.16 -1.22 -0.20
C LEU A 47 -0.79 -0.91 1.26
N GLU A 48 -1.75 -0.53 2.08
CA GLU A 48 -1.54 -0.33 3.52
C GLU A 48 -1.14 -1.63 4.22
N GLY A 49 -1.82 -2.74 3.92
CA GLY A 49 -1.44 -4.07 4.40
C GLY A 49 -0.02 -4.46 3.98
N MET A 50 0.38 -4.19 2.74
CA MET A 50 1.76 -4.42 2.27
C MET A 50 2.78 -3.58 3.05
N HIS A 51 2.46 -2.32 3.33
CA HIS A 51 3.32 -1.43 4.10
C HIS A 51 3.49 -1.91 5.55
N ASP A 52 2.39 -2.35 6.18
CA ASP A 52 2.39 -2.86 7.55
C ASP A 52 3.13 -4.19 7.68
N LEU A 53 3.02 -5.07 6.69
CA LEU A 53 3.81 -6.30 6.62
C LEU A 53 5.31 -6.01 6.53
N LYS A 54 5.74 -5.00 5.76
CA LYS A 54 7.15 -4.61 5.70
C LYS A 54 7.65 -3.96 6.99
N ARG A 55 6.80 -3.19 7.66
CA ARG A 55 7.08 -2.65 9.01
C ARG A 55 7.23 -3.77 10.04
N SER A 56 6.41 -4.83 9.94
CA SER A 56 6.38 -5.93 10.91
C SER A 56 7.41 -7.04 10.64
N GLY A 57 7.71 -7.31 9.36
CA GLY A 57 8.61 -8.39 8.91
C GLY A 57 10.05 -7.97 8.63
N GLY A 58 10.38 -6.67 8.72
CA GLY A 58 11.73 -6.16 8.49
C GLY A 58 12.18 -6.16 7.02
N ALA A 59 13.46 -5.85 6.79
CA ALA A 59 14.06 -5.54 5.48
C ALA A 59 14.00 -6.65 4.40
N ASN A 60 13.48 -7.83 4.71
CA ASN A 60 13.47 -8.99 3.81
C ASN A 60 12.25 -9.06 2.87
N VAL A 61 11.29 -8.15 3.00
CA VAL A 61 10.12 -8.07 2.11
C VAL A 61 10.44 -7.15 0.94
N SER A 62 10.74 -7.70 -0.23
CA SER A 62 10.91 -6.92 -1.47
C SER A 62 9.58 -6.85 -2.21
N PHE A 63 9.07 -5.64 -2.49
CA PHE A 63 7.86 -5.47 -3.33
C PHE A 63 8.14 -5.65 -4.83
N ARG A 64 9.42 -5.77 -5.20
CA ARG A 64 9.87 -5.98 -6.59
C ARG A 64 10.05 -7.45 -6.93
N SER A 65 10.10 -8.35 -5.93
CA SER A 65 10.07 -9.79 -6.16
C SER A 65 8.67 -10.32 -5.90
N ALA A 66 8.17 -11.18 -6.78
CA ALA A 66 6.90 -11.88 -6.60
C ALA A 66 6.98 -12.97 -5.51
N ASP A 67 8.08 -13.08 -4.76
CA ASP A 67 8.25 -14.01 -3.64
C ASP A 67 7.49 -13.54 -2.40
N TRP A 68 6.17 -13.52 -2.50
CA TRP A 68 5.28 -13.31 -1.37
C TRP A 68 5.23 -14.60 -0.52
N SER A 69 6.29 -14.92 0.19
CA SER A 69 6.26 -16.02 1.16
C SER A 69 5.48 -15.58 2.39
N SER A 70 4.18 -15.88 2.43
CA SER A 70 3.47 -16.00 3.71
C SER A 70 4.01 -17.24 4.41
N SER A 71 5.13 -17.11 5.12
CA SER A 71 5.50 -18.10 6.12
C SER A 71 4.52 -17.99 7.29
N ALA A 72 3.31 -18.50 7.08
CA ALA A 72 2.39 -18.84 8.15
C ALA A 72 3.02 -20.02 8.89
N LYS A 73 3.80 -19.72 9.93
CA LYS A 73 4.07 -20.69 10.99
C LYS A 73 2.95 -20.57 12.01
N SER A 74 2.05 -21.55 12.03
CA SER A 74 1.62 -22.21 13.27
C SER A 74 0.91 -23.52 12.97
#